data_AF-X1MNT1-F1
#
_entry.id   AF-X1MNT1-F1
#
_cell.length_a   1.000
_cell.length_b   1.000
_cell.length_c   1.000
_cell.angle_alpha   90.00
_cell.angle_beta   90.00
_cell.angle_gamma   90.00
#
_symmetry.space_group_name_H-M   'P 1'
#
loop_
_entity.id
_entity.type
_entity.pdbx_description
1 polymer ?
#
loop_
_entity_poly.entity_id
_entity_poly.type
_entity_poly.pdbx_seq_one_letter_code
_entity_poly.pdbx_strand_id
1 'polypeptide(L)'
;RAEGRTKGDFEAIETQIGYIPLYKDLKNLFELELGKSYSETDYIEQFSIRIKNILAKFERMETMFKAEKDIPEFIWTILNKQKTDLIQLMNDKGKDVIFPNDFIKK
;
A
#
# COMPACT_ATOMS: atom_id res chain seq x y z
N ARG A 1 -12.61 12.30 2.00
CA ARG A 1 -12.75 12.01 0.54
C ARG A 1 -11.36 11.91 -0.07
N ALA A 2 -11.15 11.10 -1.12
CA ALA A 2 -9.85 10.95 -1.81
C ALA A 2 -9.37 12.22 -2.56
N GLU A 3 -10.18 13.28 -2.54
CA GLU A 3 -10.02 14.54 -3.28
C GLU A 3 -8.84 15.40 -2.81
N GLY A 4 -8.37 15.25 -1.57
CA GLY A 4 -7.23 16.05 -1.08
C GLY A 4 -5.89 15.69 -1.72
N ARG A 5 -5.73 14.46 -2.21
CA ARG A 5 -4.52 14.02 -2.94
C ARG A 5 -4.38 14.70 -4.30
N THR A 6 -5.47 15.14 -4.90
CA THR A 6 -5.47 15.77 -6.24
C THR A 6 -5.13 17.25 -6.17
N LYS A 7 -5.20 17.87 -5.00
CA LYS A 7 -4.85 19.29 -4.77
C LYS A 7 -3.44 19.51 -4.22
N GLY A 8 -2.72 18.46 -3.85
CA GLY A 8 -1.38 18.57 -3.26
C GLY A 8 -1.36 18.96 -1.78
N ASP A 9 -2.51 18.92 -1.09
CA ASP A 9 -2.63 19.33 0.32
C ASP A 9 -2.15 18.26 1.33
N PHE A 10 -1.88 17.04 0.88
CA PHE A 10 -1.42 15.95 1.74
C PHE A 10 -0.11 15.39 1.20
N GLU A 11 0.93 15.42 2.04
CA GLU A 11 2.20 14.81 1.72
C GLU A 11 2.05 13.28 1.84
N ALA A 12 2.64 12.56 0.89
CA ALA A 12 2.58 11.12 0.88
C ALA A 12 3.98 10.54 0.66
N ILE A 13 4.26 9.47 1.38
CA ILE A 13 5.47 8.70 1.23
C ILE A 13 5.33 7.87 -0.04
N GLU A 14 6.16 8.17 -1.04
CA GLU A 14 6.25 7.38 -2.25
C GLU A 14 6.95 6.04 -1.95
N THR A 15 6.30 4.96 -2.33
CA THR A 15 6.81 3.59 -2.22
C THR A 15 6.78 2.94 -3.59
N GLN A 16 7.58 1.88 -3.77
CA GLN A 16 7.61 1.10 -5.01
C GLN A 16 6.23 0.49 -5.37
N ILE A 17 5.27 0.44 -4.44
CA ILE A 17 3.92 -0.10 -4.65
C ILE A 17 2.79 0.95 -4.49
N GLY A 18 3.12 2.24 -4.45
CA GLY A 18 2.15 3.33 -4.34
C GLY A 18 2.48 4.34 -3.24
N TYR A 19 1.46 5.05 -2.75
CA TYR A 19 1.63 6.17 -1.81
C TYR A 19 1.02 5.86 -0.46
N ILE A 20 1.77 6.12 0.62
CA ILE A 20 1.31 6.04 2.00
C ILE A 20 1.14 7.48 2.54
N PRO A 21 -0.04 7.88 3.03
CA PRO A 21 -0.23 9.22 3.61
C PRO A 21 0.62 9.40 4.87
N LEU A 22 1.08 10.63 5.16
CA LEU A 22 1.76 10.91 6.43
C LEU A 22 0.81 10.76 7.63
N TYR A 23 1.35 10.29 8.76
CA TYR A 23 0.60 10.18 10.02
C TYR A 23 0.00 11.52 10.46
N LYS A 24 0.77 12.61 10.37
CA LYS A 24 0.32 13.95 10.77
C LYS A 24 -0.92 14.39 9.99
N ASP A 25 -0.92 14.11 8.70
CA ASP A 25 -2.02 14.46 7.79
C ASP A 25 -3.28 13.67 8.12
N LEU A 26 -3.15 12.37 8.36
CA LEU A 26 -4.27 11.54 8.81
C LEU A 26 -4.79 11.96 10.17
N LYS A 27 -3.91 12.26 11.12
CA LYS A 27 -4.31 12.71 12.45
C LYS A 27 -5.15 13.98 12.38
N ASN A 28 -4.68 14.98 11.63
CA ASN A 28 -5.41 16.22 11.43
C ASN A 28 -6.75 15.98 10.72
N LEU A 29 -6.78 15.11 9.70
CA LEU A 29 -8.00 14.79 8.97
C LEU A 29 -9.05 14.11 9.86
N PHE A 30 -8.64 13.16 10.70
CA PHE A 30 -9.54 12.46 11.62
C PHE A 30 -10.11 13.41 12.69
N GLU A 31 -9.29 14.34 13.19
CA GLU A 31 -9.74 15.35 14.13
C GLU A 31 -10.74 16.32 13.48
N LEU A 32 -10.41 16.84 12.29
CA LEU A 32 -11.22 17.83 11.58
C LEU A 32 -12.57 17.26 11.11
N GLU A 33 -12.56 16.07 10.51
CA GLU A 33 -13.74 15.51 9.83
C GLU A 33 -14.58 14.61 10.73
N LEU A 34 -13.95 13.94 11.71
CA LEU A 34 -14.62 12.94 12.54
C LEU A 34 -14.61 13.30 14.04
N GLY A 35 -13.88 14.34 14.45
CA GLY A 35 -13.73 14.70 15.87
C GLY A 35 -13.07 13.59 16.69
N LYS A 36 -12.24 12.74 16.06
CA LYS A 36 -11.62 11.57 16.70
C LYS A 36 -10.11 11.70 16.74
N SER A 37 -9.52 11.26 17.85
CA SER A 37 -8.08 11.04 17.90
C SER A 37 -7.71 9.82 17.04
N TYR A 38 -6.63 9.95 16.29
CA TYR A 38 -6.06 8.88 15.48
C TYR A 38 -4.68 8.54 16.02
N SER A 39 -4.47 7.30 16.43
CA SER A 39 -3.23 6.89 17.09
C SER A 39 -2.16 6.50 16.08
N GLU A 40 -0.89 6.65 16.47
CA GLU A 40 0.24 6.19 15.65
C GLU A 40 0.26 4.67 15.53
N THR A 41 -0.23 3.95 16.54
CA THR A 41 -0.38 2.49 16.51
C THR A 41 -1.35 2.06 15.42
N ASP A 42 -2.52 2.71 15.32
CA ASP A 42 -3.49 2.44 14.25
C ASP A 42 -2.90 2.73 12.87
N TYR A 43 -2.16 3.84 12.76
CA TYR A 43 -1.45 4.20 11.54
C TYR A 43 -0.45 3.13 11.11
N ILE A 44 0.40 2.68 12.02
CA ILE A 44 1.38 1.63 11.73
C ILE A 44 0.64 0.35 11.33
N GLU A 45 -0.39 -0.07 12.06
CA GLU A 45 -1.11 -1.32 11.78
C GLU A 45 -1.79 -1.32 10.40
N GLN A 46 -2.44 -0.21 10.04
CA GLN A 46 -3.20 -0.04 8.80
C GLN A 46 -2.30 0.12 7.57
N PHE A 47 -1.19 0.85 7.70
CA PHE A 47 -0.30 1.17 6.58
C PHE A 47 0.94 0.29 6.49
N SER A 48 1.08 -0.72 7.35
CA SER A 48 2.11 -1.74 7.22
C SER A 48 1.91 -2.64 6.01
N ILE A 49 2.95 -2.79 5.20
CA ILE A 49 2.96 -3.66 4.02
C ILE A 49 3.44 -5.04 4.45
N ARG A 50 2.54 -6.02 4.43
CA ARG A 50 2.82 -7.43 4.77
C ARG A 50 3.00 -8.21 3.48
N ILE A 51 4.23 -8.30 2.98
CA ILE A 51 4.54 -8.74 1.61
C ILE A 51 4.03 -10.16 1.35
N LYS A 52 4.29 -11.10 2.26
CA LYS A 52 3.82 -12.49 2.13
C LYS A 52 2.30 -12.58 1.99
N ASN A 53 1.55 -11.77 2.74
CA ASN A 53 0.09 -11.76 2.70
C ASN A 53 -0.43 -11.23 1.36
N ILE A 54 0.23 -10.21 0.80
CA ILE A 54 -0.12 -9.62 -0.49
C ILE A 54 0.19 -10.63 -1.62
N LEU A 55 1.37 -11.27 -1.60
CA LEU A 55 1.73 -12.31 -2.56
C LEU A 55 0.73 -13.47 -2.54
N ALA A 56 0.37 -13.97 -1.36
CA ALA A 56 -0.63 -15.03 -1.22
C ALA A 56 -2.02 -14.59 -1.74
N LYS A 57 -2.39 -13.31 -1.58
CA LYS A 57 -3.61 -12.75 -2.18
C LYS A 57 -3.54 -12.76 -3.70
N PHE A 58 -2.39 -12.40 -4.28
CA PHE A 58 -2.17 -12.40 -5.72
C PHE A 58 -2.25 -13.80 -6.31
N GLU A 59 -1.72 -14.82 -5.63
CA GLU A 59 -1.86 -16.22 -6.04
C GLU A 59 -3.32 -16.66 -6.08
N ARG A 60 -4.12 -16.35 -5.05
CA ARG A 60 -5.56 -16.65 -5.04
C ARG A 60 -6.30 -15.97 -6.19
N MET A 61 -6.00 -14.69 -6.44
CA MET A 61 -6.59 -13.95 -7.55
C MET A 61 -6.22 -14.57 -8.89
N GLU A 62 -4.96 -14.94 -9.09
CA GLU A 62 -4.51 -15.60 -10.31
C GLU A 62 -5.23 -16.94 -10.54
N THR A 63 -5.44 -17.75 -9.50
CA THR A 63 -6.23 -18.98 -9.61
C THR A 63 -7.68 -18.70 -10.03
N MET A 64 -8.31 -17.68 -9.45
CA MET A 64 -9.69 -17.31 -9.81
C MET A 64 -9.79 -16.76 -11.24
N PHE A 65 -8.92 -15.82 -11.62
CA PHE A 65 -8.95 -15.22 -12.95
C PHE A 65 -8.59 -16.21 -14.06
N LYS A 66 -7.71 -17.18 -13.82
CA LYS A 66 -7.42 -18.26 -14.78
C LYS A 66 -8.62 -19.16 -15.07
N ALA A 67 -9.60 -19.23 -14.16
CA ALA A 67 -10.82 -19.99 -14.36
C ALA A 67 -11.88 -19.25 -15.20
N GLU A 68 -11.73 -17.93 -15.37
CA GLU A 68 -12.63 -17.09 -16.15
C GLU A 68 -12.22 -17.07 -17.64
N LYS A 69 -13.20 -16.94 -18.53
CA LYS A 69 -12.95 -16.72 -19.96
C LYS A 69 -12.70 -15.24 -20.24
N ASP A 70 -11.90 -14.96 -21.26
CA ASP A 70 -11.66 -13.62 -21.81
C ASP A 70 -10.99 -12.60 -20.85
N ILE A 71 -10.07 -13.05 -19.99
CA ILE A 71 -9.21 -12.14 -19.22
C ILE A 71 -8.20 -11.45 -20.15
N PRO A 72 -8.15 -10.11 -20.18
CA PRO A 72 -7.15 -9.40 -20.97
C PRO A 72 -5.72 -9.69 -20.53
N GLU A 73 -4.81 -9.90 -21.48
CA GLU A 73 -3.40 -10.26 -21.22
C GLU A 73 -2.68 -9.23 -20.33
N PHE A 74 -3.00 -7.94 -20.50
CA PHE A 74 -2.38 -6.86 -19.73
C PHE A 74 -2.57 -7.01 -18.22
N ILE A 75 -3.64 -7.68 -17.77
CA ILE A 75 -3.88 -7.97 -16.33
C ILE A 75 -2.74 -8.82 -15.78
N TRP A 76 -2.32 -9.84 -16.54
CA TRP A 76 -1.20 -10.71 -16.16
C TRP A 76 0.12 -9.97 -16.16
N THR A 77 0.34 -9.08 -17.13
CA THR A 77 1.54 -8.23 -17.16
C THR A 77 1.63 -7.35 -15.90
N ILE A 78 0.53 -6.70 -15.51
CA ILE A 78 0.49 -5.84 -14.32
C ILE A 78 0.68 -6.67 -13.05
N LEU A 79 -0.03 -7.80 -12.92
CA LEU A 79 0.08 -8.67 -11.74
C LEU A 79 1.50 -9.21 -11.55
N ASN A 80 2.14 -9.69 -12.63
CA ASN A 80 3.52 -10.18 -12.56
C ASN A 80 4.49 -9.06 -12.20
N LYS A 81 4.32 -7.87 -12.80
CA LYS A 81 5.14 -6.71 -12.44
C LYS A 81 5.01 -6.37 -10.94
N GLN A 82 3.78 -6.30 -10.42
CA GLN A 82 3.55 -6.02 -8.99
C GLN A 82 4.14 -7.09 -8.07
N LYS A 83 4.08 -8.38 -8.45
CA LYS A 83 4.76 -9.46 -7.70
C LYS A 83 6.27 -9.24 -7.66
N THR A 84 6.89 -8.93 -8.80
CA THR A 84 8.33 -8.67 -8.87
C THR A 84 8.72 -7.44 -8.04
N ASP A 85 7.97 -6.34 -8.15
CA ASP A 85 8.22 -5.11 -7.38
C ASP A 85 8.13 -5.38 -5.87
N LEU A 86 7.16 -6.20 -5.41
CA LEU A 86 7.03 -6.61 -4.00
C LEU A 86 8.21 -7.47 -3.52
N ILE A 87 8.68 -8.40 -4.35
CA ILE A 87 9.83 -9.26 -3.99
C ILE A 87 11.11 -8.42 -3.92
N GLN A 88 11.31 -7.49 -4.85
CA GLN A 88 12.42 -6.55 -4.81
C GLN A 88 12.37 -5.70 -3.53
N LEU A 89 11.21 -5.14 -3.21
CA LEU A 89 11.01 -4.37 -1.98
C LEU A 89 11.34 -5.18 -0.71
N MET A 90 10.94 -6.45 -0.67
CA MET A 90 11.28 -7.37 0.42
C MET A 90 12.80 -7.53 0.57
N ASN A 91 13.49 -7.73 -0.56
CA ASN A 91 14.94 -7.93 -0.59
C ASN A 91 15.70 -6.64 -0.22
N ASP A 92 15.27 -5.49 -0.75
CA ASP A 92 15.87 -4.17 -0.46
C ASP A 92 15.78 -3.81 1.02
N LYS A 93 14.66 -4.16 1.67
CA LYS A 93 14.44 -3.87 3.10
C LYS A 93 14.87 -5.00 4.04
N GLY A 94 15.15 -6.20 3.51
CA GLY A 94 15.56 -7.38 4.28
C GLY A 94 14.49 -7.90 5.25
N LYS A 95 13.21 -7.58 5.02
CA LYS A 95 12.10 -7.95 5.91
C LYS A 95 10.79 -8.15 5.16
N ASP A 96 9.92 -8.97 5.75
CA ASP A 96 8.63 -9.36 5.18
C ASP A 96 7.48 -8.43 5.57
N VAL A 97 7.62 -7.70 6.68
CA VAL A 97 6.71 -6.62 7.09
C VAL A 97 7.46 -5.30 7.04
N ILE A 98 6.97 -4.38 6.23
CA ILE A 98 7.55 -3.04 6.09
C ILE A 98 6.58 -2.03 6.70
N PHE A 99 7.07 -1.28 7.68
CA PHE A 99 6.33 -0.24 8.36
C PHE A 99 6.40 1.06 7.56
N PRO A 100 5.41 1.96 7.70
CA PRO A 100 5.44 3.27 7.04
C PRO A 100 6.74 4.05 7.28
N ASN A 101 7.29 3.98 8.51
CA ASN A 101 8.53 4.68 8.86
C ASN A 101 9.77 4.16 8.10
N ASP A 102 9.74 2.96 7.53
CA ASP A 102 10.87 2.40 6.79
C ASP A 102 11.09 3.05 5.42
N PHE A 103 10.11 3.82 4.96
CA PHE A 103 10.16 4.55 3.71
C PHE A 103 10.58 6.02 3.89
N ILE A 104 10.51 6.53 5.12
CA ILE A 104 10.93 7.89 5.44
C ILE A 104 12.46 7.89 5.49
N LYS A 105 13.10 8.45 4.45
CA LYS A 105 14.55 8.71 4.47
C LYS A 105 14.84 9.76 5.53
N LYS A 106 15.77 9.47 6.44
CA LYS A 106 16.35 10.46 7.36
C LYS A 106 17.10 11.54 6.57
#